data_AF-A0A9W7UI30-F1
#
_entry.id   AF-A0A9W7UI30-F1
#
_cell.length_a   1.000
_cell.length_b   1.000
_cell.length_c   1.000
_cell.angle_alpha   90.00
_cell.angle_beta   90.00
_cell.angle_gamma   90.00
#
_symmetry.space_group_name_H-M   'P 1'
#
loop_
_entity.id
_entity.type
_entity.pdbx_description
1 polymer ?
#
loop_
_entity_poly.entity_id
_entity_poly.type
_entity_poly.pdbx_seq_one_letter_code
_entity_poly.pdbx_strand_id
1 'polypeptide(L)'
;LSLVINNYFRQISPHSYFNYINLITKRNELFILLKDTQIGEEDIEADIENSTNASLTLSAAQSTILAMSIFLALNKSQNWSKLNVIGIDDPFQNLDDINAYSFIDVISNLVAMKDRQVLISTHDSDFARLSIRKLNLSPDDYAYIKIKSYTREAIEIQSEQYRSLVE
;
A
#
# COMPACT_ATOMS: atom_id res chain seq x y z
N LEU A 1 -1.88 -14.38 -7.17
CA LEU A 1 -2.30 -12.98 -6.89
C LEU A 1 -3.07 -12.88 -5.57
N SER A 2 -4.19 -13.61 -5.40
CA SER A 2 -5.01 -13.59 -4.17
C SER A 2 -4.21 -13.81 -2.87
N LEU A 3 -3.27 -14.77 -2.84
CA LEU A 3 -2.41 -15.01 -1.67
C LEU A 3 -1.55 -13.80 -1.30
N VAL A 4 -1.00 -13.10 -2.29
CA VAL A 4 -0.14 -11.91 -2.08
C VAL A 4 -0.97 -10.74 -1.56
N ILE A 5 -2.18 -10.55 -2.09
CA ILE A 5 -3.13 -9.55 -1.61
C ILE A 5 -3.45 -9.78 -0.14
N ASN A 6 -3.78 -11.03 0.23
CA ASN A 6 -4.07 -11.40 1.62
C ASN A 6 -2.88 -11.16 2.56
N ASN A 7 -1.66 -11.42 2.08
CA ASN A 7 -0.45 -11.17 2.87
C ASN A 7 -0.26 -9.68 3.14
N TYR A 8 -0.39 -8.82 2.13
CA TYR A 8 -0.32 -7.37 2.34
C TYR A 8 -1.47 -6.87 3.21
N PHE A 9 -2.69 -7.32 2.98
CA PHE A 9 -3.85 -6.87 3.75
C PHE A 9 -3.72 -7.19 5.23
N ARG A 10 -3.29 -8.41 5.57
CA ARG A 10 -3.08 -8.81 6.98
C ARG A 10 -1.87 -8.14 7.62
N GLN A 11 -0.82 -7.86 6.84
CA GLN A 11 0.32 -7.10 7.34
C GLN A 11 -0.09 -5.67 7.68
N ILE A 12 -0.85 -5.00 6.81
CA ILE A 12 -1.24 -3.60 7.01
C ILE A 12 -2.40 -3.47 8.01
N SER A 13 -3.37 -4.40 8.00
CA SER A 13 -4.54 -4.43 8.90
C SER A 13 -4.53 -5.66 9.83
N PRO A 14 -3.63 -5.71 10.82
CA PRO A 14 -3.48 -6.87 11.71
C PRO A 14 -4.69 -7.11 12.63
N HIS A 15 -5.57 -6.11 12.79
CA HIS A 15 -6.76 -6.18 13.65
C HIS A 15 -8.06 -6.42 12.89
N SER A 16 -8.00 -6.64 11.58
CA SER A 16 -9.20 -6.97 10.80
C SER A 16 -9.78 -8.32 11.26
N TYR A 17 -11.09 -8.37 11.53
CA TYR A 17 -11.79 -9.58 11.95
C TYR A 17 -11.80 -10.68 10.88
N PHE A 18 -11.78 -10.30 9.59
CA PHE A 18 -11.84 -11.24 8.47
C PHE A 18 -10.44 -11.70 8.05
N ASN A 19 -10.25 -13.01 7.97
CA ASN A 19 -8.94 -13.62 7.74
C ASN A 19 -8.52 -13.72 6.26
N TYR A 20 -9.50 -13.79 5.34
CA TYR A 20 -9.24 -13.93 3.92
C TYR A 20 -10.16 -13.08 3.04
N ILE A 21 -9.53 -12.41 2.07
CA ILE A 21 -10.14 -11.68 0.97
C ILE A 21 -9.98 -12.51 -0.29
N ASN A 22 -11.10 -12.96 -0.84
CA ASN A 22 -11.14 -13.79 -2.04
C ASN A 22 -11.62 -12.94 -3.21
N LEU A 23 -10.80 -12.85 -4.27
CA LEU A 23 -11.16 -12.19 -5.52
C LEU A 23 -11.61 -13.25 -6.51
N ILE A 24 -12.90 -13.25 -6.85
CA ILE A 24 -13.52 -14.22 -7.76
C ILE A 24 -14.12 -13.49 -8.95
N THR A 25 -13.76 -13.91 -10.16
CA THR A 25 -14.37 -13.39 -11.39
C THR A 25 -15.42 -14.37 -11.91
N LYS A 26 -16.68 -13.93 -12.03
CA LYS A 26 -17.77 -14.74 -12.59
C LYS A 26 -18.62 -13.88 -13.52
N ARG A 27 -18.91 -14.37 -14.73
CA ARG A 27 -19.73 -13.64 -15.74
C ARG A 27 -19.23 -12.21 -16.02
N ASN A 28 -17.91 -12.03 -16.10
CA ASN A 28 -17.24 -10.73 -16.26
C ASN A 28 -17.43 -9.74 -15.08
N GLU A 29 -17.94 -10.19 -13.95
CA GLU A 29 -18.02 -9.41 -12.72
C GLU A 29 -16.94 -9.88 -11.75
N LEU A 30 -16.33 -8.92 -11.04
CA LEU A 30 -15.37 -9.18 -9.96
C LEU A 30 -16.11 -9.12 -8.62
N PHE A 31 -16.10 -10.24 -7.91
CA PHE A 31 -16.58 -10.38 -6.56
C PHE A 31 -15.39 -10.31 -5.59
N ILE A 32 -15.52 -9.47 -4.57
CA ILE A 32 -14.56 -9.37 -3.47
C ILE A 32 -15.27 -9.88 -2.23
N LEU A 33 -14.88 -11.08 -1.80
CA LEU A 33 -15.60 -11.85 -0.79
C LEU A 33 -14.75 -11.99 0.47
N LEU A 34 -15.36 -11.77 1.63
CA LEU A 34 -14.73 -11.93 2.94
C LEU A 34 -15.14 -13.28 3.53
N LYS A 35 -14.15 -14.07 3.96
CA LYS A 35 -14.36 -15.38 4.59
C LYS A 35 -13.24 -15.68 5.59
N ASP A 36 -13.53 -16.55 6.56
CA ASP A 36 -12.52 -17.05 7.51
C ASP A 36 -11.61 -18.14 6.92
N THR A 37 -11.98 -18.67 5.77
CA THR A 37 -11.20 -19.67 5.03
C THR A 37 -10.94 -19.21 3.59
N GLN A 38 -9.90 -19.76 2.97
CA GLN A 38 -9.73 -19.61 1.53
C GLN A 38 -10.83 -20.39 0.80
N ILE A 39 -11.38 -19.79 -0.25
CA ILE A 39 -12.35 -20.45 -1.13
C ILE A 39 -11.59 -21.50 -1.96
N GLY A 40 -12.10 -22.74 -1.95
CA GLY A 40 -11.63 -23.82 -2.83
C GLY A 40 -12.27 -23.71 -4.21
N GLU A 41 -11.64 -24.29 -5.23
CA GLU A 41 -12.13 -24.20 -6.62
C GLU A 41 -13.43 -25.01 -6.87
N GLU A 42 -13.82 -25.90 -5.95
CA GLU A 42 -14.85 -26.92 -6.18
C GLU A 42 -16.30 -26.41 -6.02
N ASP A 43 -16.57 -25.38 -5.19
CA ASP A 43 -17.95 -24.93 -4.87
C ASP A 43 -18.10 -23.40 -4.85
N ILE A 44 -17.72 -22.73 -5.94
CA ILE A 44 -17.75 -21.26 -6.07
C ILE A 44 -19.16 -20.67 -5.83
N GLU A 45 -20.24 -21.38 -6.18
CA GLU A 45 -21.62 -20.89 -6.00
C GLU A 45 -22.06 -20.88 -4.54
N ALA A 46 -21.87 -22.00 -3.84
CA ALA A 46 -22.15 -22.07 -2.41
C ALA A 46 -21.23 -21.11 -1.62
N ASP A 47 -19.99 -20.92 -2.08
CA ASP A 47 -19.05 -20.00 -1.43
C ASP A 47 -19.41 -18.53 -1.67
N ILE A 48 -19.95 -18.15 -2.82
CA ILE A 48 -20.48 -16.80 -3.05
C ILE A 48 -21.68 -16.56 -2.12
N GLU A 49 -22.64 -17.50 -2.05
CA GLU A 49 -23.84 -17.35 -1.20
C GLU A 49 -23.51 -17.26 0.30
N ASN A 50 -22.51 -18.02 0.76
CA ASN A 50 -22.09 -18.04 2.16
C ASN A 50 -21.04 -16.97 2.51
N SER A 51 -20.65 -16.12 1.55
CA SER A 51 -19.64 -15.09 1.76
C SER A 51 -20.24 -13.71 1.94
N THR A 52 -19.50 -12.85 2.64
CA THR A 52 -19.89 -11.46 2.82
C THR A 52 -19.23 -10.60 1.74
N ASN A 53 -20.01 -9.75 1.07
CA ASN A 53 -19.47 -8.81 0.10
C ASN A 53 -18.62 -7.75 0.81
N ALA A 54 -17.33 -7.68 0.45
CA ALA A 54 -16.38 -6.75 1.06
C ALA A 54 -16.81 -5.29 0.93
N SER A 55 -17.40 -4.90 -0.21
CA SER A 55 -17.85 -3.53 -0.46
C SER A 55 -18.97 -3.07 0.48
N LEU A 56 -19.68 -4.01 1.12
CA LEU A 56 -20.79 -3.71 2.02
C LEU A 56 -20.40 -3.83 3.50
N THR A 57 -19.18 -4.27 3.81
CA THR A 57 -18.79 -4.65 5.17
C THR A 57 -17.48 -4.03 5.63
N LEU A 58 -16.54 -3.77 4.71
CA LEU A 58 -15.30 -3.11 5.08
C LEU A 58 -15.56 -1.65 5.47
N SER A 59 -14.89 -1.19 6.53
CA SER A 59 -14.81 0.23 6.81
C SER A 59 -14.09 0.98 5.68
N ALA A 60 -14.20 2.31 5.66
CA ALA A 60 -13.45 3.13 4.71
C ALA A 60 -11.93 2.86 4.80
N ALA A 61 -11.40 2.78 6.02
CA ALA A 61 -10.01 2.44 6.29
C ALA A 61 -9.62 1.07 5.71
N GLN A 62 -10.41 0.03 5.98
CA GLN A 62 -10.15 -1.31 5.46
C GLN A 62 -10.24 -1.38 3.93
N SER A 63 -11.17 -0.64 3.33
CA SER A 63 -11.29 -0.54 1.87
C SER A 63 -10.04 0.09 1.25
N THR A 64 -9.50 1.15 1.85
CA THR A 64 -8.24 1.77 1.44
C THR A 64 -7.06 0.79 1.56
N ILE A 65 -6.96 0.07 2.68
CA ILE A 65 -5.91 -0.96 2.88
C ILE A 65 -6.02 -2.07 1.84
N LEU A 66 -7.24 -2.52 1.51
CA LEU A 66 -7.45 -3.53 0.47
C LEU A 66 -7.02 -3.00 -0.90
N ALA A 67 -7.43 -1.80 -1.28
CA ALA A 67 -7.02 -1.17 -2.53
C ALA A 67 -5.48 -1.08 -2.63
N MET A 68 -4.83 -0.65 -1.54
CA MET A 68 -3.37 -0.62 -1.43
C MET A 68 -2.75 -2.01 -1.57
N SER A 69 -3.33 -3.03 -0.93
CA SER A 69 -2.84 -4.41 -0.98
C SER A 69 -2.95 -5.01 -2.39
N ILE A 70 -4.04 -4.70 -3.10
CA ILE A 70 -4.22 -5.05 -4.52
C ILE A 70 -3.18 -4.33 -5.38
N PHE A 71 -3.01 -3.02 -5.18
CA PHE A 71 -2.04 -2.21 -5.91
C PHE A 71 -0.61 -2.75 -5.75
N LEU A 72 -0.16 -3.01 -4.52
CA LEU A 72 1.16 -3.55 -4.23
C LEU A 72 1.34 -4.96 -4.80
N ALA A 73 0.32 -5.82 -4.71
CA ALA A 73 0.37 -7.17 -5.28
C ALA A 73 0.46 -7.15 -6.81
N LEU A 74 -0.29 -6.27 -7.47
CA LEU A 74 -0.20 -6.06 -8.91
C LEU A 74 1.16 -5.48 -9.30
N ASN A 75 1.65 -4.46 -8.59
CA ASN A 75 2.97 -3.88 -8.85
C ASN A 75 4.08 -4.92 -8.70
N LYS A 76 3.99 -5.82 -7.72
CA LYS A 76 4.97 -6.90 -7.53
C LYS A 76 4.90 -7.98 -8.62
N SER A 77 3.70 -8.32 -9.10
CA SER A 77 3.48 -9.43 -10.05
C SER A 77 3.48 -9.01 -11.52
N GLN A 78 3.37 -7.72 -11.82
CA GLN A 78 3.39 -7.23 -13.18
C GLN A 78 4.72 -7.55 -13.88
N ASN A 79 4.63 -7.90 -15.16
CA ASN A 79 5.77 -8.08 -16.07
C ASN A 79 5.63 -7.29 -17.39
N TRP A 80 4.60 -6.44 -17.49
CA TRP A 80 4.28 -5.70 -18.72
C TRP A 80 5.00 -4.36 -18.82
N SER A 81 5.65 -3.90 -17.74
CA SER A 81 6.46 -2.67 -17.73
C SER A 81 7.77 -2.87 -16.98
N LYS A 82 8.85 -2.28 -17.52
CA LYS A 82 10.15 -2.20 -16.85
C LYS A 82 10.21 -1.08 -15.79
N LEU A 83 9.12 -0.34 -15.60
CA LEU A 83 9.04 0.72 -14.60
C LEU A 83 9.05 0.11 -13.19
N ASN A 84 10.20 0.19 -12.54
CA ASN A 84 10.43 -0.29 -11.18
C ASN A 84 10.23 0.83 -10.17
N VAL A 85 9.10 1.52 -10.28
CA VAL A 85 8.76 2.65 -9.43
C VAL A 85 7.37 2.42 -8.83
N ILE A 86 7.24 2.73 -7.54
CA ILE A 86 5.98 2.76 -6.80
C ILE A 86 5.79 4.19 -6.32
N GLY A 87 4.79 4.89 -6.87
CA GLY A 87 4.37 6.20 -6.40
C GLY A 87 3.08 6.09 -5.61
N ILE A 88 3.04 6.68 -4.41
CA ILE A 88 1.86 6.67 -3.53
C ILE A 88 1.62 8.09 -3.04
N ASP A 89 0.44 8.62 -3.32
CA ASP A 89 0.03 9.95 -2.87
C ASP A 89 -0.90 9.82 -1.66
N ASP A 90 -0.57 10.54 -0.58
CA ASP A 90 -1.28 10.55 0.69
C ASP A 90 -1.84 9.16 1.08
N PRO A 91 -0.95 8.18 1.37
CA PRO A 91 -1.36 6.79 1.67
C PRO A 91 -2.38 6.64 2.80
N PHE A 92 -2.57 7.67 3.64
CA PHE A 92 -3.42 7.64 4.83
C PHE A 92 -4.42 8.79 4.83
N GLN A 93 -5.53 8.59 4.13
CA GLN A 93 -6.76 9.28 4.50
C GLN A 93 -7.59 8.33 5.36
N ASN A 94 -7.76 8.66 6.65
CA ASN A 94 -8.63 7.94 7.60
C ASN A 94 -8.10 6.60 8.15
N LEU A 95 -6.79 6.42 8.29
CA LEU A 95 -6.17 5.24 8.94
C LEU A 95 -5.64 5.60 10.33
N ASP A 96 -5.76 4.68 11.29
CA ASP A 96 -5.18 4.83 12.62
C ASP A 96 -3.65 4.63 12.61
N ASP A 97 -3.00 5.02 13.71
CA ASP A 97 -1.54 4.91 13.86
C ASP A 97 -1.05 3.48 13.59
N ILE A 98 -1.77 2.47 14.08
CA ILE A 98 -1.36 1.06 13.96
C ILE A 98 -1.24 0.63 12.51
N ASN A 99 -2.24 0.94 11.67
CA ASN A 99 -2.18 0.61 10.25
C ASN A 99 -1.09 1.42 9.54
N ALA A 100 -0.84 2.67 9.96
CA ALA A 100 0.26 3.48 9.41
C ALA A 100 1.64 2.90 9.72
N TYR A 101 1.88 2.49 10.98
CA TYR A 101 3.11 1.77 11.36
C TYR A 101 3.28 0.50 10.54
N SER A 102 2.21 -0.28 10.40
CA SER A 102 2.25 -1.56 9.70
C SER A 102 2.49 -1.40 8.19
N PHE A 103 1.94 -0.36 7.57
CA PHE A 103 2.25 0.00 6.20
C PHE A 103 3.73 0.34 6.01
N ILE A 104 4.33 1.12 6.91
CA ILE A 104 5.75 1.46 6.81
C ILE A 104 6.61 0.19 6.85
N ASP A 105 6.24 -0.84 7.61
CA ASP A 105 6.94 -2.14 7.61
C ASP A 105 6.83 -2.84 6.26
N VAL A 106 5.67 -2.79 5.63
CA VAL A 106 5.48 -3.31 4.27
C VAL A 106 6.37 -2.57 3.27
N ILE A 107 6.41 -1.24 3.33
CA ILE A 107 7.29 -0.43 2.47
C ILE A 107 8.76 -0.73 2.75
N SER A 108 9.15 -0.87 4.01
CA SER A 108 10.52 -1.22 4.40
C SER A 108 10.99 -2.51 3.74
N ASN A 109 10.14 -3.54 3.74
CA ASN A 109 10.44 -4.80 3.07
C ASN A 109 10.57 -4.63 1.55
N LEU A 110 9.77 -3.77 0.92
CA LEU A 110 9.86 -3.49 -0.52
C LEU A 110 11.15 -2.75 -0.88
N VAL A 111 11.55 -1.75 -0.08
CA VAL A 111 12.78 -0.99 -0.28
C VAL A 111 14.01 -1.87 -0.02
N ALA A 112 13.98 -2.72 1.00
CA ALA A 112 15.08 -3.62 1.37
C ALA A 112 15.43 -4.64 0.26
N MET A 113 14.44 -5.05 -0.55
CA MET A 113 14.68 -5.92 -1.71
C MET A 113 15.45 -5.21 -2.83
N LYS A 114 15.57 -3.86 -2.80
CA LYS A 114 16.24 -3.01 -3.80
C LYS A 114 15.77 -3.20 -5.26
N ASP A 115 14.61 -3.81 -5.45
CA ASP A 115 14.04 -4.06 -6.78
C ASP A 115 13.26 -2.87 -7.34
N ARG A 116 12.81 -1.94 -6.47
CA ARG A 116 11.91 -0.85 -6.83
C ARG A 116 12.22 0.42 -6.05
N GLN A 117 12.12 1.58 -6.72
CA GLN A 117 12.13 2.89 -6.10
C GLN A 117 10.74 3.23 -5.56
N VAL A 118 10.66 3.68 -4.31
CA VAL A 118 9.39 4.07 -3.68
C VAL A 118 9.36 5.58 -3.49
N LEU A 119 8.31 6.24 -3.99
CA LEU A 119 8.03 7.65 -3.81
C LEU A 119 6.73 7.77 -3.04
N ILE A 120 6.76 8.44 -1.89
CA ILE A 120 5.59 8.70 -1.06
C ILE A 120 5.47 10.21 -0.88
N SER A 121 4.34 10.78 -1.28
CA SER A 121 3.94 12.13 -0.90
C SER A 121 2.99 12.07 0.27
N THR A 122 3.12 13.01 1.20
CA THR A 122 2.17 13.19 2.27
C THR A 122 2.08 14.63 2.74
N HIS A 123 0.91 15.05 3.22
CA HIS A 123 0.76 16.29 3.98
C HIS A 123 1.09 16.12 5.48
N ASP A 124 1.22 14.88 5.98
CA ASP A 124 1.52 14.56 7.38
C ASP A 124 3.04 14.49 7.61
N SER A 125 3.58 15.50 8.31
CA SER A 125 5.01 15.57 8.61
C SER A 125 5.47 14.54 9.64
N ASP A 126 4.59 14.09 10.53
CA ASP A 126 4.93 13.09 11.55
C ASP A 126 5.00 11.71 10.92
N PHE A 127 4.07 11.38 10.00
CA PHE A 127 4.16 10.17 9.19
C PHE A 127 5.46 10.12 8.37
N ALA A 128 5.83 11.22 7.71
CA ALA A 128 7.05 11.27 6.91
C ALA A 128 8.31 11.04 7.76
N ARG A 129 8.41 11.71 8.92
CA ARG A 129 9.52 11.51 9.87
C ARG A 129 9.56 10.10 10.43
N LEU A 130 8.40 9.55 10.76
CA LEU A 130 8.28 8.18 11.25
C LEU A 130 8.75 7.17 10.20
N SER A 131 8.36 7.37 8.94
CA SER A 131 8.77 6.53 7.81
C SER A 131 10.29 6.47 7.71
N ILE A 132 10.96 7.62 7.66
CA ILE A 132 12.44 7.67 7.57
C ILE A 132 13.11 6.92 8.73
N ARG A 133 12.63 7.14 9.96
CA ARG A 133 13.19 6.48 11.15
C ARG A 133 13.01 4.97 11.12
N LYS A 134 11.84 4.49 10.70
CA LYS A 134 11.48 3.07 10.74
C LYS A 134 12.07 2.29 9.57
N LEU A 135 12.24 2.92 8.42
CA LEU A 135 12.92 2.33 7.26
C LEU A 135 14.41 2.06 7.53
N ASN A 136 15.02 2.74 8.51
CA ASN A 136 16.41 2.57 8.92
C ASN A 136 17.40 2.61 7.74
N LEU A 137 17.18 3.54 6.81
CA LEU A 137 17.97 3.70 5.59
C LEU A 137 19.21 4.56 5.86
N SER A 138 20.29 4.30 5.10
CA SER A 138 21.43 5.22 5.05
C SER A 138 20.99 6.57 4.48
N PRO A 139 21.58 7.71 4.90
CA PRO A 139 21.31 9.01 4.31
C PRO A 139 21.49 9.07 2.78
N ASP A 140 22.28 8.17 2.19
CA ASP A 140 22.47 8.06 0.74
C ASP A 140 21.38 7.24 0.02
N ASP A 141 20.57 6.47 0.75
CA ASP A 141 19.55 5.57 0.20
C ASP A 141 18.14 6.20 0.12
N TYR A 142 17.95 7.42 0.64
CA TYR A 142 16.67 8.13 0.59
C TYR A 142 16.82 9.62 0.30
N ALA A 143 15.73 10.26 -0.11
CA ALA A 143 15.63 11.71 -0.23
C ALA A 143 14.36 12.19 0.47
N TYR A 144 14.52 13.07 1.46
CA TYR A 144 13.43 13.79 2.09
C TYR A 144 13.30 15.18 1.46
N ILE A 145 12.11 15.46 0.94
CA ILE A 145 11.78 16.71 0.25
C ILE A 145 10.58 17.32 0.95
N LYS A 146 10.77 18.48 1.55
CA LYS A 146 9.71 19.26 2.20
C LYS A 146 9.37 20.47 1.35
N ILE A 147 8.13 20.56 0.90
CA ILE A 147 7.59 21.77 0.27
C ILE A 147 7.24 22.75 1.38
N LYS A 148 7.87 23.93 1.40
CA LYS A 148 7.63 24.97 2.41
C LYS A 148 6.53 25.92 2.01
N SER A 149 6.58 26.38 0.76
CA SER A 149 5.64 27.34 0.19
C SER A 149 5.60 27.17 -1.32
N TYR A 150 4.55 27.66 -1.95
CA TYR A 150 4.44 27.71 -3.40
C TYR A 150 3.70 28.97 -3.84
N THR A 151 4.14 29.52 -4.96
CA THR A 151 3.46 30.59 -5.71
C THR A 151 3.14 30.06 -7.11
N ARG A 152 2.54 30.89 -7.97
CA ARG A 152 2.36 30.54 -9.38
C ARG A 152 3.68 30.45 -10.16
N GLU A 153 4.75 31.03 -9.63
CA GLU A 153 6.03 31.24 -10.32
C GLU A 153 7.14 30.37 -9.73
N ALA A 154 7.03 29.95 -8.47
CA ALA A 154 8.07 29.21 -7.78
C ALA A 154 7.51 28.27 -6.71
N ILE A 155 8.26 27.21 -6.42
CA ILE A 155 8.02 26.33 -5.27
C ILE A 155 9.25 26.41 -4.38
N GLU A 156 9.05 26.76 -3.11
CA GLU A 156 10.11 26.75 -2.12
C GLU A 156 10.22 25.34 -1.52
N ILE A 157 11.37 24.71 -1.73
CA ILE A 157 11.63 23.35 -1.31
C ILE A 157 12.82 23.34 -0.35
N GLN A 158 12.72 22.56 0.71
CA GLN A 158 13.83 22.19 1.57
C GLN A 158 14.06 20.69 1.42
N SER A 159 15.30 20.30 1.10
CA SER A 159 15.71 18.89 1.12
C SER A 159 16.97 18.75 1.96
N GLU A 160 16.99 17.75 2.83
CA GLU A 160 18.14 17.47 3.69
C GLU A 160 19.28 16.74 2.94
N GLN A 161 18.98 16.16 1.78
CA GLN A 161 19.90 15.26 1.04
C GLN A 161 20.14 15.71 -0.41
N TYR A 162 19.78 16.95 -0.75
CA TYR A 162 20.10 17.49 -2.06
C TYR A 162 21.61 17.71 -2.17
N ARG A 163 22.36 16.67 -2.58
CA ARG A 163 23.63 16.87 -3.25
C ARG A 163 23.29 17.50 -4.59
N SER A 164 23.63 18.77 -4.75
CA SER A 164 23.69 19.42 -6.05
C SER A 164 24.41 18.47 -6.99
N LEU A 165 23.75 18.02 -8.07
CA LEU A 165 24.36 17.26 -9.16
C LEU A 165 25.31 18.17 -9.95
N VAL A 166 26.34 18.68 -9.27
CA VAL A 166 27.43 19.47 -9.84
C VAL A 166 28.71 18.72 -9.51
N GLU A 167 28.99 17.71 -10.33
CA GLU A 167 30.34 17.31 -10.74
C GLU A 167 30.31 17.00 -12.23
#